data_AF-A0A1H0LZ77-F1
#
_entry.id   AF-A0A1H0LZ77-F1
#
_cell.length_a   1.000
_cell.length_b   1.000
_cell.length_c   1.000
_cell.angle_alpha   90.00
_cell.angle_beta   90.00
_cell.angle_gamma   90.00
#
_symmetry.space_group_name_H-M   'P 1'
#
loop_
_entity.id
_entity.type
_entity.pdbx_description
1 polymer ?
#
loop_
_entity_poly.entity_id
_entity_poly.type
_entity_poly.pdbx_seq_one_letter_code
_entity_poly.pdbx_strand_id
1 'polypeptide(L)'
;MSYSSSSEPVFLFPGQGGYLPGGLSRVCADRSLPPVVGQVDAISLRHGGPTISTLLESADAPTLDMLLASDVPALSLAIFATELAVLDLARELAGVTPGLVIGHSFGEFAALTAAGALSLADGVRLVIARDRALRASPDAEGGMVALRVGRQRANAVVGSLADRGLTVAAHNGYDQVVVSGPHESLDRLTALAGLLGIEATRLRVPYPFHNRLLAAANRLFEAEVAEVRVRAPRVPMYSPVLGRYVETEQDSREILTSHLEREVGFLPALVSVRGDGYSHFLECGARGALTDLVSACLPGVQTAAPLRQRRTLDELRSAFATSSSSEAGSPVAQAGPNGSPVAQAGSNGSPVASARTDAAPVEPARSGTQQVPVPAAAVPATAPAPAAAVPTTAPAPAEPAPSGGADAPGLVDELRTLYASAVGYPEEVFEADIELEADLGIDSIRQTELLQRARQKYDLPEADIRITDYTTLESIAELLTKLGAGRVKA
;
A
#
# COMPACT_ATOMS: atom_id res chain seq x y z
N MET A 1 -27.89 0.81 -0.93
CA MET A 1 -28.19 -0.62 -0.69
C MET A 1 -27.35 -1.04 0.48
N SER A 2 -27.97 -1.43 1.60
CA SER A 2 -27.24 -1.84 2.81
C SER A 2 -26.69 -3.24 2.59
N TYR A 3 -25.38 -3.38 2.41
CA TYR A 3 -24.72 -4.69 2.39
C TYR A 3 -24.76 -5.26 3.81
N SER A 4 -25.51 -6.36 3.99
CA SER A 4 -25.43 -7.19 5.19
C SER A 4 -23.97 -7.62 5.40
N SER A 5 -23.52 -7.74 6.66
CA SER A 5 -22.18 -8.26 6.96
C SER A 5 -21.96 -9.58 6.21
N SER A 6 -21.14 -9.55 5.17
CA SER A 6 -20.86 -10.73 4.35
C SER A 6 -20.01 -11.68 5.18
N SER A 7 -20.54 -12.87 5.46
CA SER A 7 -19.75 -13.98 6.04
C SER A 7 -18.72 -14.50 5.03
N GLU A 8 -18.92 -14.23 3.73
CA GLU A 8 -17.98 -14.60 2.69
C GLU A 8 -16.74 -13.67 2.72
N PRO A 9 -15.52 -14.22 2.66
CA PRO A 9 -14.28 -13.47 2.75
C PRO A 9 -14.01 -12.61 1.51
N VAL A 10 -13.20 -11.57 1.72
CA VAL A 10 -12.54 -10.79 0.67
C VAL A 10 -11.33 -11.55 0.16
N PHE A 11 -11.30 -11.87 -1.13
CA PHE A 11 -10.13 -12.48 -1.76
C PHE A 11 -9.19 -11.39 -2.29
N LEU A 12 -7.93 -11.48 -1.90
CA LEU A 12 -6.87 -10.53 -2.22
C LEU A 12 -5.90 -11.14 -3.23
N PHE A 13 -5.63 -10.43 -4.32
CA PHE A 13 -4.74 -10.86 -5.39
C PHE A 13 -3.48 -9.98 -5.37
N PRO A 14 -2.30 -10.50 -4.94
CA PRO A 14 -1.07 -9.72 -4.79
C PRO A 14 -0.40 -9.27 -6.10
N GLY A 15 0.49 -8.29 -6.00
CA GLY A 15 1.29 -7.83 -7.13
C GLY A 15 2.49 -8.73 -7.48
N GLN A 16 3.44 -8.18 -8.23
CA GLN A 16 4.62 -8.87 -8.79
C GLN A 16 5.56 -9.53 -7.75
N GLY A 17 5.40 -9.24 -6.45
CA GLY A 17 6.14 -9.91 -5.37
C GLY A 17 5.57 -11.27 -4.96
N GLY A 18 4.38 -11.64 -5.44
CA GLY A 18 3.58 -12.79 -5.01
C GLY A 18 4.00 -14.15 -5.57
N TYR A 19 5.28 -14.35 -5.92
CA TYR A 19 5.79 -15.63 -6.41
C TYR A 19 6.60 -16.38 -5.35
N LEU A 20 6.29 -17.67 -5.19
CA LEU A 20 7.01 -18.62 -4.37
C LEU A 20 7.52 -19.74 -5.29
N PRO A 21 8.84 -19.94 -5.43
CA PRO A 21 9.39 -20.99 -6.26
C PRO A 21 8.85 -22.35 -5.84
N GLY A 22 8.36 -23.15 -6.79
CA GLY A 22 7.78 -24.45 -6.49
C GLY A 22 6.60 -24.36 -5.51
N GLY A 23 5.82 -23.27 -5.55
CA GLY A 23 4.75 -23.00 -4.58
C GLY A 23 3.73 -24.14 -4.45
N LEU A 24 3.51 -24.88 -5.54
CA LEU A 24 2.60 -26.02 -5.60
C LEU A 24 3.33 -27.38 -5.59
N SER A 25 4.66 -27.42 -5.52
CA SER A 25 5.45 -28.67 -5.51
C SER A 25 4.96 -29.71 -4.51
N ARG A 26 4.60 -29.30 -3.29
CA ARG A 26 4.08 -30.20 -2.25
C ARG A 26 2.64 -30.64 -2.48
N VAL A 27 1.83 -29.84 -3.18
CA VAL A 27 0.51 -30.25 -3.67
C VAL A 27 0.66 -31.28 -4.78
N CYS A 28 1.66 -31.09 -5.65
CA CYS A 28 1.94 -31.99 -6.76
C CYS A 28 2.45 -33.38 -6.34
N ALA A 29 2.90 -33.53 -5.09
CA ALA A 29 3.23 -34.83 -4.52
C ALA A 29 1.98 -35.71 -4.32
N ASP A 30 0.82 -35.10 -4.06
CA ASP A 30 -0.43 -35.79 -3.75
C ASP A 30 -1.37 -35.91 -4.97
N ARG A 31 -1.23 -35.01 -5.96
CA ARG A 31 -2.10 -34.93 -7.15
C ARG A 31 -1.44 -34.21 -8.32
N SER A 32 -2.10 -34.17 -9.48
CA SER A 32 -1.71 -33.25 -10.56
C SER A 32 -1.98 -31.79 -10.18
N LEU A 33 -1.23 -30.86 -10.79
CA LEU A 33 -1.49 -29.42 -10.69
C LEU A 33 -2.99 -29.09 -10.88
N PRO A 34 -3.46 -27.99 -10.26
CA PRO A 34 -4.76 -27.40 -10.58
C PRO A 34 -4.90 -27.19 -12.10
N PRO A 35 -6.04 -27.58 -12.72
CA PRO A 35 -6.21 -27.53 -14.17
C PRO A 35 -5.94 -26.16 -14.81
N VAL A 36 -6.20 -25.08 -14.07
CA VAL A 36 -5.95 -23.71 -14.52
C VAL A 36 -4.48 -23.48 -14.91
N VAL A 37 -3.53 -24.13 -14.24
CA VAL A 37 -2.10 -23.99 -14.53
C VAL A 37 -1.76 -24.53 -15.92
N GLY A 38 -2.23 -25.74 -16.25
CA GLY A 38 -2.05 -26.32 -17.58
C GLY A 38 -2.83 -25.56 -18.67
N GLN A 39 -3.97 -24.97 -18.33
CA GLN A 39 -4.71 -24.09 -19.25
C GLN A 39 -3.92 -22.82 -19.56
N VAL A 40 -3.30 -22.19 -18.55
CA VAL A 40 -2.42 -21.01 -18.74
C VAL A 40 -1.26 -21.35 -19.66
N ASP A 41 -0.58 -22.49 -19.48
CA ASP A 41 0.49 -22.93 -20.39
C ASP A 41 -0.01 -23.08 -21.83
N ALA A 42 -1.13 -23.77 -22.03
CA ALA A 42 -1.69 -24.00 -23.35
C ALA A 42 -2.11 -22.69 -24.04
N ILE A 43 -2.66 -21.73 -23.29
CA ILE A 43 -3.02 -20.40 -23.81
C ILE A 43 -1.76 -19.60 -24.12
N SER A 44 -0.81 -19.55 -23.17
CA SER A 44 0.43 -18.79 -23.29
C SER A 44 1.20 -19.17 -24.55
N LEU A 45 1.36 -20.47 -24.81
CA LEU A 45 2.01 -20.98 -26.01
C LEU A 45 1.33 -20.51 -27.31
N ARG A 46 -0.01 -20.45 -27.36
CA ARG A 46 -0.74 -19.94 -28.54
C ARG A 46 -0.51 -18.45 -28.80
N HIS A 47 -0.13 -17.70 -27.77
CA HIS A 47 0.17 -16.27 -27.86
C HIS A 47 1.68 -15.97 -27.86
N GLY A 48 2.52 -17.00 -27.99
CA GLY A 48 3.99 -16.87 -28.03
C GLY A 48 4.62 -16.54 -26.68
N GLY A 49 3.95 -16.85 -25.57
CA GLY A 49 4.48 -16.73 -24.22
C GLY A 49 5.15 -18.01 -23.70
N PRO A 50 5.78 -17.95 -22.51
CA PRO A 50 6.44 -19.09 -21.87
C PRO A 50 5.44 -20.04 -21.19
N THR A 51 5.91 -21.24 -20.85
CA THR A 51 5.20 -22.15 -19.92
C THR A 51 5.66 -21.89 -18.49
N ILE A 52 4.78 -22.16 -17.52
CA ILE A 52 4.98 -21.86 -16.11
C ILE A 52 4.77 -23.06 -15.19
N SER A 53 4.27 -24.20 -15.68
CA SER A 53 3.99 -25.37 -14.82
C SER A 53 5.21 -25.80 -14.01
N THR A 54 6.39 -25.89 -14.64
CA THR A 54 7.63 -26.29 -13.96
C THR A 54 8.07 -25.33 -12.86
N LEU A 55 7.73 -24.03 -12.98
CA LEU A 55 8.01 -23.02 -11.95
C LEU A 55 7.19 -23.23 -10.68
N LEU A 56 6.00 -23.83 -10.81
CA LEU A 56 5.08 -24.09 -9.70
C LEU A 56 5.24 -25.51 -9.14
N GLU A 57 5.60 -26.48 -9.99
CA GLU A 57 5.77 -27.90 -9.63
C GLU A 57 7.14 -28.22 -9.03
N SER A 58 8.21 -27.60 -9.53
CA SER A 58 9.56 -27.98 -9.11
C SER A 58 9.98 -27.33 -7.81
N ALA A 59 10.41 -28.13 -6.84
CA ALA A 59 11.00 -27.62 -5.60
C ALA A 59 12.29 -26.81 -5.83
N ASP A 60 12.97 -27.06 -6.96
CA ASP A 60 14.20 -26.38 -7.38
C ASP A 60 13.93 -25.28 -8.43
N ALA A 61 12.69 -24.83 -8.55
CA ALA A 61 12.33 -23.73 -9.43
C ALA A 61 13.17 -22.47 -9.11
N PRO A 62 13.51 -21.65 -10.13
CA PRO A 62 14.28 -20.44 -9.95
C PRO A 62 13.57 -19.47 -8.99
N THR A 63 14.37 -18.71 -8.25
CA THR A 63 13.85 -17.72 -7.30
C THR A 63 13.18 -16.55 -8.01
N LEU A 64 12.38 -15.78 -7.26
CA LEU A 64 11.79 -14.53 -7.75
C LEU A 64 12.86 -13.60 -8.34
N ASP A 65 13.99 -13.44 -7.65
CA ASP A 65 15.08 -12.57 -8.09
C ASP A 65 15.77 -13.09 -9.36
N MET A 66 15.92 -14.41 -9.50
CA MET A 66 16.45 -15.02 -10.72
C MET A 66 15.53 -14.74 -11.91
N LEU A 67 14.22 -14.98 -11.77
CA LEU A 67 13.25 -14.75 -12.84
C LEU A 67 13.10 -13.27 -13.18
N LEU A 68 13.17 -12.36 -12.20
CA LEU A 68 13.20 -10.92 -12.48
C LEU A 68 14.37 -10.53 -13.40
N ALA A 69 15.52 -11.21 -13.27
CA ALA A 69 16.70 -10.95 -14.07
C ALA A 69 16.69 -11.67 -15.42
N SER A 70 16.03 -12.84 -15.53
CA SER A 70 16.13 -13.69 -16.73
C SER A 70 14.84 -13.84 -17.53
N ASP A 71 13.66 -13.84 -16.90
CA ASP A 71 12.38 -14.18 -17.53
C ASP A 71 11.17 -13.58 -16.78
N VAL A 72 11.02 -12.25 -16.89
CA VAL A 72 9.86 -11.52 -16.34
C VAL A 72 8.53 -12.03 -16.90
N PRO A 73 8.38 -12.35 -18.21
CA PRO A 73 7.14 -12.95 -18.73
C PRO A 73 6.70 -14.22 -18.01
N ALA A 74 7.63 -15.15 -17.76
CA ALA A 74 7.31 -16.37 -17.04
C ALA A 74 6.94 -16.08 -15.59
N LEU A 75 7.62 -15.13 -14.94
CA LEU A 75 7.27 -14.70 -13.58
C LEU A 75 5.84 -14.13 -13.50
N SER A 76 5.49 -13.19 -14.38
CA SER A 76 4.16 -12.56 -14.40
C SER A 76 3.05 -13.61 -14.57
N LEU A 77 3.23 -14.54 -15.51
CA LEU A 77 2.27 -15.63 -15.73
C LEU A 77 2.23 -16.64 -14.58
N ALA A 78 3.37 -16.94 -13.96
CA ALA A 78 3.41 -17.85 -12.81
C ALA A 78 2.69 -17.27 -11.59
N ILE A 79 2.80 -15.96 -11.36
CA ILE A 79 2.02 -15.24 -10.33
C ILE A 79 0.54 -15.37 -10.67
N PHE A 80 0.12 -14.88 -11.84
CA PHE A 80 -1.28 -14.93 -12.27
C PHE A 80 -1.90 -16.34 -12.19
N ALA A 81 -1.17 -17.37 -12.62
CA ALA A 81 -1.61 -18.76 -12.53
C ALA A 81 -1.71 -19.25 -11.07
N THR A 82 -0.76 -18.87 -10.21
CA THR A 82 -0.79 -19.20 -8.78
C THR A 82 -2.03 -18.60 -8.12
N GLU A 83 -2.36 -17.35 -8.43
CA GLU A 83 -3.50 -16.67 -7.81
C GLU A 83 -4.83 -17.36 -8.14
N LEU A 84 -5.04 -17.69 -9.42
CA LEU A 84 -6.23 -18.42 -9.86
C LEU A 84 -6.24 -19.87 -9.36
N ALA A 85 -5.07 -20.51 -9.24
CA ALA A 85 -4.97 -21.85 -8.65
C ALA A 85 -5.36 -21.86 -7.17
N VAL A 86 -4.94 -20.86 -6.39
CA VAL A 86 -5.33 -20.75 -4.97
C VAL A 86 -6.84 -20.48 -4.84
N LEU A 87 -7.42 -19.65 -5.71
CA LEU A 87 -8.88 -19.46 -5.78
C LEU A 87 -9.62 -20.78 -6.05
N ASP A 88 -9.19 -21.54 -7.06
CA ASP A 88 -9.80 -22.85 -7.37
C ASP A 88 -9.66 -23.85 -6.23
N LEU A 89 -8.49 -23.90 -5.59
CA LEU A 89 -8.22 -24.78 -4.44
C LEU A 89 -9.04 -24.41 -3.20
N ALA A 90 -9.28 -23.11 -2.94
CA ALA A 90 -10.12 -22.66 -1.84
C ALA A 90 -11.55 -23.21 -1.98
N ARG A 91 -12.10 -23.12 -3.21
CA ARG A 91 -13.41 -23.67 -3.55
C ARG A 91 -13.42 -25.19 -3.48
N GLU A 92 -12.42 -25.85 -4.08
CA GLU A 92 -12.37 -27.31 -4.20
C GLU A 92 -12.17 -27.99 -2.84
N LEU A 93 -11.25 -27.49 -2.01
CA LEU A 93 -10.84 -28.16 -0.77
C LEU A 93 -11.72 -27.80 0.43
N ALA A 94 -12.32 -26.61 0.45
CA ALA A 94 -13.02 -26.08 1.61
C ALA A 94 -14.38 -25.43 1.29
N GLY A 95 -14.80 -25.38 0.02
CA GLY A 95 -16.06 -24.74 -0.36
C GLY A 95 -16.07 -23.22 -0.17
N VAL A 96 -14.91 -22.59 0.00
CA VAL A 96 -14.80 -21.15 0.25
C VAL A 96 -14.82 -20.39 -1.08
N THR A 97 -15.74 -19.44 -1.20
CA THR A 97 -15.89 -18.56 -2.36
C THR A 97 -15.78 -17.08 -1.94
N PRO A 98 -15.31 -16.19 -2.83
CA PRO A 98 -15.19 -14.77 -2.50
C PRO A 98 -16.54 -14.07 -2.46
N GLY A 99 -16.78 -13.30 -1.40
CA GLY A 99 -17.86 -12.30 -1.35
C GLY A 99 -17.46 -10.95 -1.96
N LEU A 100 -16.15 -10.74 -2.14
CA LEU A 100 -15.53 -9.59 -2.78
C LEU A 100 -14.14 -9.98 -3.27
N VAL A 101 -13.68 -9.42 -4.39
CA VAL A 101 -12.29 -9.53 -4.84
C VAL A 101 -11.61 -8.16 -4.90
N ILE A 102 -10.32 -8.13 -4.54
CA ILE A 102 -9.47 -6.93 -4.64
C ILE A 102 -8.11 -7.34 -5.21
N GLY A 103 -7.69 -6.69 -6.30
CA GLY A 103 -6.34 -6.85 -6.85
C GLY A 103 -5.42 -5.72 -6.43
N HIS A 104 -4.19 -6.05 -6.04
CA HIS A 104 -3.14 -5.05 -5.79
C HIS A 104 -2.22 -4.95 -7.00
N SER A 105 -2.24 -3.80 -7.68
CA SER A 105 -1.38 -3.56 -8.85
C SER A 105 -1.58 -4.68 -9.88
N PHE A 106 -0.55 -5.47 -10.18
CA PHE A 106 -0.62 -6.61 -11.10
C PHE A 106 -1.71 -7.64 -10.75
N GLY A 107 -2.08 -7.80 -9.48
CA GLY A 107 -3.16 -8.71 -9.08
C GLY A 107 -4.55 -8.32 -9.60
N GLU A 108 -4.74 -7.09 -10.09
CA GLU A 108 -6.00 -6.66 -10.76
C GLU A 108 -6.34 -7.56 -11.97
N PHE A 109 -5.34 -8.13 -12.66
CA PHE A 109 -5.57 -9.04 -13.78
C PHE A 109 -6.25 -10.35 -13.32
N ALA A 110 -5.75 -10.93 -12.24
CA ALA A 110 -6.35 -12.12 -11.66
C ALA A 110 -7.69 -11.81 -10.99
N ALA A 111 -7.84 -10.66 -10.33
CA ALA A 111 -9.10 -10.22 -9.75
C ALA A 111 -10.20 -10.04 -10.82
N LEU A 112 -9.90 -9.39 -11.95
CA LEU A 112 -10.81 -9.26 -13.09
C LEU A 112 -11.19 -10.63 -13.70
N THR A 113 -10.23 -11.56 -13.76
CA THR A 113 -10.47 -12.91 -14.26
C THR A 113 -11.34 -13.72 -13.27
N ALA A 114 -11.04 -13.65 -11.99
CA ALA A 114 -11.78 -14.28 -10.89
C ALA A 114 -13.22 -13.75 -10.80
N ALA A 115 -13.41 -12.45 -11.03
CA ALA A 115 -14.73 -11.82 -11.05
C ALA A 115 -15.51 -12.10 -12.36
N GLY A 116 -14.89 -12.74 -13.35
CA GLY A 116 -15.52 -13.03 -14.66
C GLY A 116 -15.62 -11.83 -15.60
N ALA A 117 -14.95 -10.72 -15.29
CA ALA A 117 -14.81 -9.58 -16.19
C ALA A 117 -13.90 -9.91 -17.38
N LEU A 118 -12.90 -10.78 -17.17
CA LEU A 118 -12.05 -11.37 -18.20
C LEU A 118 -12.26 -12.89 -18.27
N SER A 119 -12.12 -13.45 -19.47
CA SER A 119 -11.91 -14.90 -19.58
C SER A 119 -10.47 -15.25 -19.22
N LEU A 120 -10.20 -16.50 -18.83
CA LEU A 120 -8.83 -16.96 -18.61
C LEU A 120 -7.92 -16.72 -19.83
N ALA A 121 -8.47 -16.95 -21.03
CA ALA A 121 -7.74 -16.73 -22.28
C ALA A 121 -7.36 -15.26 -22.48
N ASP A 122 -8.31 -14.36 -22.23
CA ASP A 122 -8.07 -12.91 -22.31
C ASP A 122 -7.11 -12.43 -21.23
N GLY A 123 -7.22 -12.93 -20.00
CA GLY A 123 -6.30 -12.62 -18.89
C GLY A 123 -4.85 -12.97 -19.23
N VAL A 124 -4.59 -14.20 -19.70
CA VAL A 124 -3.25 -14.62 -20.14
C VAL A 124 -2.76 -13.77 -21.31
N ARG A 125 -3.62 -13.52 -22.31
CA ARG A 125 -3.28 -12.69 -23.47
C ARG A 125 -2.84 -11.29 -23.03
N LEU A 126 -3.57 -10.67 -22.11
CA LEU A 126 -3.27 -9.33 -21.61
C LEU A 126 -2.02 -9.29 -20.74
N VAL A 127 -1.75 -10.30 -19.92
CA VAL A 127 -0.49 -10.37 -19.16
C VAL A 127 0.72 -10.40 -20.11
N ILE A 128 0.66 -11.22 -21.17
CA ILE A 128 1.71 -11.28 -22.20
C ILE A 128 1.83 -9.95 -22.95
N ALA A 129 0.70 -9.35 -23.32
CA ALA A 129 0.65 -8.08 -24.03
C ALA A 129 1.24 -6.94 -23.19
N ARG A 130 0.93 -6.89 -21.89
CA ARG A 130 1.48 -5.91 -20.94
C ARG A 130 3.00 -6.00 -20.88
N ASP A 131 3.53 -7.20 -20.74
CA ASP A 131 4.98 -7.39 -20.68
C ASP A 131 5.68 -7.06 -22.00
N ARG A 132 5.04 -7.33 -23.14
CA ARG A 132 5.53 -6.90 -24.46
C ARG A 132 5.54 -5.37 -24.58
N ALA A 133 4.48 -4.71 -24.16
CA ALA A 133 4.34 -3.26 -24.21
C ALA A 133 5.41 -2.55 -23.34
N LEU A 134 5.67 -3.07 -22.13
CA LEU A 134 6.73 -2.58 -21.25
C LEU A 134 8.12 -2.71 -21.88
N ARG A 135 8.45 -3.88 -22.48
CA ARG A 135 9.74 -4.08 -23.16
C ARG A 135 9.92 -3.24 -24.43
N ALA A 136 8.84 -2.91 -25.11
CA ALA A 136 8.88 -2.10 -26.33
C ALA A 136 9.02 -0.59 -26.04
N SER A 137 8.87 -0.16 -24.79
CA SER A 137 8.86 1.25 -24.40
C SER A 137 10.26 1.72 -23.98
N PRO A 138 10.90 2.64 -24.72
CA PRO A 138 12.25 3.12 -24.42
C PRO A 138 12.32 3.96 -23.13
N ASP A 139 11.25 4.65 -22.78
CA ASP A 139 11.20 5.55 -21.60
C ASP A 139 10.82 4.84 -20.30
N ALA A 140 10.74 3.49 -20.31
CA ALA A 140 10.29 2.71 -19.16
C ALA A 140 11.36 2.55 -18.05
N GLU A 141 12.49 3.25 -18.13
CA GLU A 141 13.56 3.16 -17.14
C GLU A 141 13.20 3.83 -15.82
N GLY A 142 13.56 3.19 -14.71
CA GLY A 142 13.26 3.66 -13.38
C GLY A 142 13.06 2.52 -12.40
N GLY A 143 12.59 2.84 -11.21
CA GLY A 143 12.25 1.82 -10.23
C GLY A 143 11.26 2.32 -9.20
N MET A 144 11.31 1.68 -8.03
CA MET A 144 10.41 2.02 -6.94
C MET A 144 11.13 1.92 -5.59
N VAL A 145 10.72 2.75 -4.63
CA VAL A 145 11.19 2.76 -3.25
C VAL A 145 9.96 2.74 -2.33
N ALA A 146 9.92 1.80 -1.39
CA ALA A 146 8.96 1.84 -0.30
C ALA A 146 9.48 2.75 0.81
N LEU A 147 8.64 3.65 1.31
CA LEU A 147 8.93 4.52 2.45
C LEU A 147 8.05 4.14 3.62
N ARG A 148 8.65 4.01 4.82
CA ARG A 148 7.92 3.81 6.07
C ARG A 148 7.43 5.13 6.64
N VAL A 149 6.46 5.73 5.95
CA VAL A 149 5.86 6.99 6.34
C VAL A 149 4.45 7.14 5.76
N GLY A 150 3.59 7.91 6.43
CA GLY A 150 2.25 8.22 5.92
C GLY A 150 2.26 9.14 4.70
N ARG A 151 1.16 9.08 3.93
CA ARG A 151 1.02 9.74 2.62
C ARG A 151 1.32 11.24 2.63
N GLN A 152 0.85 11.99 3.63
CA GLN A 152 1.08 13.43 3.71
C GLN A 152 2.57 13.77 3.79
N ARG A 153 3.30 13.12 4.69
CA ARG A 153 4.74 13.34 4.86
C ARG A 153 5.52 12.79 3.66
N ALA A 154 5.10 11.67 3.06
CA ALA A 154 5.70 11.21 1.80
C ALA A 154 5.57 12.25 0.68
N ASN A 155 4.39 12.84 0.50
CA ASN A 155 4.17 13.88 -0.51
C ASN A 155 5.06 15.10 -0.29
N ALA A 156 5.23 15.53 0.96
CA ALA A 156 6.14 16.63 1.29
C ALA A 156 7.60 16.31 0.93
N VAL A 157 8.08 15.11 1.28
CA VAL A 157 9.44 14.66 0.97
C VAL A 157 9.64 14.55 -0.55
N VAL A 158 8.72 13.90 -1.27
CA VAL A 158 8.79 13.76 -2.73
C VAL A 158 8.73 15.15 -3.40
N GLY A 159 7.83 16.01 -2.96
CA GLY A 159 7.67 17.37 -3.50
C GLY A 159 8.91 18.25 -3.30
N SER A 160 9.65 18.08 -2.20
CA SER A 160 10.85 18.86 -1.92
C SER A 160 12.00 18.63 -2.92
N LEU A 161 11.99 17.50 -3.64
CA LEU A 161 12.96 17.23 -4.70
C LEU A 161 12.62 17.94 -6.02
N ALA A 162 11.42 18.52 -6.14
CA ALA A 162 10.92 19.22 -7.32
C ALA A 162 11.04 18.41 -8.64
N ASP A 163 11.08 17.08 -8.55
CA ASP A 163 11.21 16.20 -9.70
C ASP A 163 9.86 15.66 -10.14
N ARG A 164 9.43 16.04 -11.35
CA ARG A 164 8.15 15.58 -11.91
C ARG A 164 8.17 14.08 -12.26
N GLY A 165 9.32 13.44 -12.39
CA GLY A 165 9.41 11.98 -12.60
C GLY A 165 8.99 11.15 -11.38
N LEU A 166 9.05 11.72 -10.16
CA LEU A 166 8.66 11.02 -8.94
C LEU A 166 7.15 11.09 -8.71
N THR A 167 6.53 9.95 -8.43
CA THR A 167 5.09 9.85 -8.12
C THR A 167 4.88 8.85 -6.98
N VAL A 168 3.92 9.13 -6.09
CA VAL A 168 3.43 8.10 -5.16
C VAL A 168 2.67 7.07 -5.97
N ALA A 169 3.26 5.88 -6.06
CA ALA A 169 2.78 4.76 -6.86
C ALA A 169 1.75 3.90 -6.11
N ALA A 170 1.88 3.81 -4.78
CA ALA A 170 0.94 3.05 -3.95
C ALA A 170 0.84 3.63 -2.55
N HIS A 171 -0.38 3.65 -2.01
CA HIS A 171 -0.68 3.95 -0.61
C HIS A 171 -1.13 2.66 0.08
N ASN A 172 -0.18 1.96 0.69
CA ASN A 172 -0.38 0.59 1.19
C ASN A 172 -0.84 0.54 2.64
N GLY A 173 -0.53 1.55 3.44
CA GLY A 173 -0.90 1.61 4.85
C GLY A 173 -0.65 2.99 5.45
N TYR A 174 -1.08 3.17 6.70
CA TYR A 174 -0.98 4.45 7.41
C TYR A 174 0.44 4.97 7.53
N ASP A 175 1.42 4.07 7.52
CA ASP A 175 2.85 4.36 7.59
C ASP A 175 3.64 3.70 6.45
N GLN A 176 2.98 3.40 5.32
CA GLN A 176 3.65 2.80 4.17
C GLN A 176 3.12 3.32 2.85
N VAL A 177 4.02 3.94 2.09
CA VAL A 177 3.81 4.28 0.69
C VAL A 177 4.92 3.70 -0.19
N VAL A 178 4.65 3.63 -1.49
CA VAL A 178 5.66 3.33 -2.49
C VAL A 178 5.75 4.51 -3.45
N VAL A 179 6.96 4.96 -3.73
CA VAL A 179 7.26 6.01 -4.71
C VAL A 179 7.94 5.37 -5.92
N SER A 180 7.53 5.74 -7.12
CA SER A 180 8.16 5.33 -8.37
C SER A 180 8.75 6.52 -9.13
N GLY A 181 9.74 6.27 -9.98
CA GLY A 181 10.33 7.28 -10.84
C GLY A 181 11.74 6.93 -11.33
N PRO A 182 12.48 7.91 -11.87
CA PRO A 182 13.83 7.70 -12.37
C PRO A 182 14.80 7.23 -11.27
N HIS A 183 15.80 6.43 -11.64
CA HIS A 183 16.77 5.88 -10.69
C HIS A 183 17.46 6.98 -9.86
N GLU A 184 17.99 8.01 -10.50
CA GLU A 184 18.69 9.12 -9.85
C GLU A 184 17.79 9.88 -8.86
N SER A 185 16.52 10.09 -9.22
CA SER A 185 15.55 10.78 -8.38
C SER A 185 15.19 9.95 -7.15
N LEU A 186 15.09 8.62 -7.30
CA LEU A 186 14.88 7.70 -6.18
C LEU A 186 16.11 7.59 -5.27
N ASP A 187 17.32 7.75 -5.80
CA ASP A 187 18.55 7.77 -5.00
C ASP A 187 18.60 9.04 -4.14
N ARG A 188 18.26 10.20 -4.72
CA ARG A 188 18.09 11.47 -3.98
C ARG A 188 16.97 11.37 -2.92
N LEU A 189 15.85 10.75 -3.26
CA LEU A 189 14.76 10.47 -2.32
C LEU A 189 15.21 9.61 -1.14
N THR A 190 15.96 8.54 -1.41
CA THR A 190 16.48 7.64 -0.38
C THR A 190 17.45 8.36 0.54
N ALA A 191 18.35 9.19 0.00
CA ALA A 191 19.27 10.00 0.78
C ALA A 191 18.53 11.01 1.68
N LEU A 192 17.54 11.72 1.13
CA LEU A 192 16.72 12.66 1.89
C LEU A 192 15.90 11.96 2.97
N ALA A 193 15.28 10.82 2.65
CA ALA A 193 14.55 10.02 3.62
C ALA A 193 15.45 9.62 4.79
N GLY A 194 16.69 9.21 4.52
CA GLY A 194 17.70 8.90 5.54
C GLY A 194 18.00 10.08 6.47
N LEU A 195 18.18 11.29 5.93
CA LEU A 195 18.38 12.52 6.73
C LEU A 195 17.18 12.84 7.64
N LEU A 196 15.98 12.45 7.22
CA LEU A 196 14.73 12.68 7.94
C LEU A 196 14.34 11.52 8.88
N GLY A 197 15.19 10.49 9.00
CA GLY A 197 14.90 9.29 9.79
C GLY A 197 13.75 8.45 9.26
N ILE A 198 13.46 8.54 7.96
CA ILE A 198 12.43 7.73 7.28
C ILE A 198 13.13 6.51 6.68
N GLU A 199 12.68 5.31 7.06
CA GLU A 199 13.17 4.07 6.45
C GLU A 199 12.72 4.00 4.98
N ALA A 200 13.69 3.75 4.09
CA ALA A 200 13.48 3.64 2.66
C ALA A 200 14.07 2.31 2.15
N THR A 201 13.25 1.52 1.46
CA THR A 201 13.64 0.23 0.89
C THR A 201 13.48 0.24 -0.63
N ARG A 202 14.57 0.01 -1.36
CA ARG A 202 14.51 -0.15 -2.82
C ARG A 202 13.78 -1.44 -3.18
N LEU A 203 12.74 -1.34 -4.00
CA LEU A 203 12.01 -2.50 -4.49
C LEU A 203 12.71 -3.10 -5.71
N ARG A 204 12.81 -4.42 -5.73
CA ARG A 204 13.36 -5.17 -6.87
C ARG A 204 12.26 -5.36 -7.91
N VAL A 205 12.08 -4.34 -8.74
CA VAL A 205 11.16 -4.33 -9.87
C VAL A 205 11.83 -3.68 -11.08
N PRO A 206 11.53 -4.14 -12.30
CA PRO A 206 12.24 -3.69 -13.50
C PRO A 206 11.78 -2.32 -14.01
N TYR A 207 10.63 -1.82 -13.54
CA TYR A 207 10.00 -0.62 -14.08
C TYR A 207 9.45 0.27 -12.95
N PRO A 208 9.33 1.60 -13.19
CA PRO A 208 8.65 2.52 -12.29
C PRO A 208 7.13 2.39 -12.45
N PHE A 209 6.52 1.31 -11.97
CA PHE A 209 5.06 1.11 -12.09
C PHE A 209 4.26 2.25 -11.45
N HIS A 210 3.04 2.47 -11.95
CA HIS A 210 2.12 3.51 -11.51
C HIS A 210 2.75 4.90 -11.65
N ASN A 211 3.30 5.13 -12.85
CA ASN A 211 4.03 6.36 -13.18
C ASN A 211 3.79 6.74 -14.63
N ARG A 212 3.68 8.05 -14.88
CA ARG A 212 3.60 8.64 -16.23
C ARG A 212 4.75 8.28 -17.15
N LEU A 213 5.91 7.89 -16.63
CA LEU A 213 7.03 7.39 -17.45
C LEU A 213 6.63 6.16 -18.28
N LEU A 214 5.60 5.42 -17.85
CA LEU A 214 5.06 4.27 -18.56
C LEU A 214 3.95 4.62 -19.56
N ALA A 215 3.65 5.90 -19.82
CA ALA A 215 2.56 6.29 -20.72
C ALA A 215 2.70 5.74 -22.15
N ALA A 216 3.93 5.60 -22.66
CA ALA A 216 4.18 4.98 -23.97
C ALA A 216 3.85 3.48 -23.95
N ALA A 217 4.30 2.74 -22.94
CA ALA A 217 3.93 1.34 -22.73
C ALA A 217 2.41 1.19 -22.53
N ASN A 218 1.79 2.10 -21.79
CA ASN A 218 0.36 2.05 -21.49
C ASN A 218 -0.50 2.22 -22.76
N ARG A 219 -0.11 3.12 -23.69
CA ARG A 219 -0.78 3.24 -25.00
C ARG A 219 -0.65 1.99 -25.86
N LEU A 220 0.52 1.36 -25.87
CA LEU A 220 0.73 0.09 -26.59
C LEU A 220 -0.14 -1.02 -25.99
N PHE A 221 -0.26 -1.06 -24.67
CA PHE A 221 -1.09 -2.02 -23.96
C PHE A 221 -2.60 -1.76 -24.16
N GLU A 222 -3.03 -0.50 -24.16
CA GLU A 222 -4.42 -0.10 -24.41
C GLU A 222 -4.93 -0.60 -25.76
N ALA A 223 -4.09 -0.56 -26.81
CA ALA A 223 -4.43 -1.12 -28.12
C ALA A 223 -4.72 -2.63 -28.04
N GLU A 224 -4.00 -3.38 -27.20
CA GLU A 224 -4.24 -4.81 -26.99
C GLU A 224 -5.51 -5.06 -26.16
N VAL A 225 -5.84 -4.16 -25.23
CA VAL A 225 -7.09 -4.19 -24.44
C VAL A 225 -8.32 -3.96 -25.33
N ALA A 226 -8.21 -3.16 -26.39
CA ALA A 226 -9.31 -2.95 -27.34
C ALA A 226 -9.73 -4.25 -28.06
N GLU A 227 -8.79 -5.19 -28.22
CA GLU A 227 -9.01 -6.46 -28.92
C GLU A 227 -9.54 -7.58 -27.99
N VAL A 228 -9.65 -7.38 -26.67
CA VAL A 228 -10.28 -8.37 -25.75
C VAL A 228 -11.73 -8.02 -25.46
N ARG A 229 -12.50 -9.06 -25.15
CA ARG A 229 -13.83 -8.89 -24.59
C ARG A 229 -13.79 -8.73 -23.07
N VAL A 230 -13.84 -7.48 -22.63
CA VAL A 230 -14.05 -7.09 -21.23
C VAL A 230 -15.55 -7.13 -20.89
N ARG A 231 -15.90 -7.42 -19.64
CA ARG A 231 -17.29 -7.42 -19.15
C ARG A 231 -17.36 -6.75 -17.78
N ALA A 232 -18.57 -6.41 -17.34
CA ALA A 232 -18.81 -6.11 -15.94
C ALA A 232 -18.52 -7.36 -15.06
N PRO A 233 -17.97 -7.17 -13.85
CA PRO A 233 -17.72 -8.29 -12.95
C PRO A 233 -19.03 -8.92 -12.46
N ARG A 234 -18.98 -10.23 -12.21
CA ARG A 234 -20.11 -11.04 -11.68
C ARG A 234 -19.97 -11.31 -10.18
N VAL A 235 -18.74 -11.29 -9.68
CA VAL A 235 -18.41 -11.27 -8.25
C VAL A 235 -18.14 -9.81 -7.89
N PRO A 236 -18.62 -9.30 -6.74
CA PRO A 236 -18.28 -7.94 -6.31
C PRO A 236 -16.77 -7.72 -6.35
N MET A 237 -16.36 -6.56 -6.85
CA MET A 237 -14.95 -6.19 -6.98
C MET A 237 -14.76 -4.74 -6.57
N TYR A 238 -13.73 -4.48 -5.76
CA TYR A 238 -13.26 -3.13 -5.47
C TYR A 238 -11.88 -2.95 -6.09
N SER A 239 -11.70 -1.91 -6.91
CA SER A 239 -10.41 -1.61 -7.52
C SER A 239 -9.66 -0.54 -6.71
N PRO A 240 -8.47 -0.84 -6.16
CA PRO A 240 -7.63 0.17 -5.53
C PRO A 240 -7.11 1.22 -6.52
N VAL A 241 -7.03 0.89 -7.81
CA VAL A 241 -6.63 1.82 -8.87
C VAL A 241 -7.72 2.85 -9.15
N LEU A 242 -8.99 2.40 -9.27
CA LEU A 242 -10.10 3.32 -9.45
C LEU A 242 -10.51 4.03 -8.15
N GLY A 243 -10.29 3.39 -7.00
CA GLY A 243 -10.75 3.86 -5.70
C GLY A 243 -12.26 3.72 -5.48
N ARG A 244 -12.88 2.73 -6.14
CA ARG A 244 -14.32 2.44 -6.05
C ARG A 244 -14.64 0.99 -6.41
N TYR A 245 -15.89 0.59 -6.16
CA TYR A 245 -16.47 -0.63 -6.69
C TYR A 245 -16.51 -0.61 -8.23
N VAL A 246 -16.28 -1.78 -8.82
CA VAL A 246 -16.30 -2.00 -10.27
C VAL A 246 -17.70 -2.51 -10.63
N GLU A 247 -18.50 -1.67 -11.28
CA GLU A 247 -19.92 -2.00 -11.53
C GLU A 247 -20.19 -2.27 -13.02
N THR A 248 -19.37 -1.71 -13.91
CA THR A 248 -19.62 -1.74 -15.35
C THR A 248 -18.47 -2.35 -16.15
N GLU A 249 -18.73 -2.70 -17.41
CA GLU A 249 -17.65 -3.05 -18.34
C GLU A 249 -16.64 -1.91 -18.50
N GLN A 250 -17.11 -0.66 -18.46
CA GLN A 250 -16.25 0.50 -18.62
C GLN A 250 -15.28 0.64 -17.44
N ASP A 251 -15.73 0.36 -16.21
CA ASP A 251 -14.84 0.33 -15.05
C ASP A 251 -13.76 -0.75 -15.21
N SER A 252 -14.14 -1.98 -15.58
CA SER A 252 -13.20 -3.07 -15.85
C SER A 252 -12.17 -2.69 -16.92
N ARG A 253 -12.59 -1.95 -17.96
CA ARG A 253 -11.71 -1.47 -19.02
C ARG A 253 -10.80 -0.35 -18.54
N GLU A 254 -11.29 0.59 -17.75
CA GLU A 254 -10.52 1.69 -17.17
C GLU A 254 -9.39 1.19 -16.26
N ILE A 255 -9.62 0.11 -15.50
CA ILE A 255 -8.57 -0.55 -14.71
C ILE A 255 -7.42 -0.99 -15.60
N LEU A 256 -7.72 -1.65 -16.73
CA LEU A 256 -6.72 -2.16 -17.65
C LEU A 256 -5.99 -1.02 -18.36
N THR A 257 -6.71 -0.04 -18.89
CA THR A 257 -6.12 1.04 -19.69
C THR A 257 -5.41 2.11 -18.88
N SER A 258 -5.59 2.14 -17.56
CA SER A 258 -4.83 3.04 -16.66
C SER A 258 -3.82 2.31 -15.76
N HIS A 259 -3.71 0.98 -15.92
CA HIS A 259 -2.99 0.08 -15.00
C HIS A 259 -1.54 0.47 -14.72
N LEU A 260 -0.82 0.93 -15.74
CA LEU A 260 0.62 1.22 -15.61
C LEU A 260 0.91 2.61 -15.03
N GLU A 261 -0.06 3.51 -15.03
CA GLU A 261 0.14 4.94 -14.72
C GLU A 261 -0.51 5.37 -13.41
N ARG A 262 -1.65 4.77 -13.06
CA ARG A 262 -2.49 5.26 -11.97
C ARG A 262 -2.08 4.68 -10.62
N GLU A 263 -2.06 5.53 -9.59
CA GLU A 263 -1.71 5.14 -8.22
C GLU A 263 -2.62 4.02 -7.68
N VAL A 264 -2.02 3.09 -6.92
CA VAL A 264 -2.75 2.03 -6.20
C VAL A 264 -3.13 2.51 -4.80
N GLY A 265 -4.39 2.85 -4.58
CA GLY A 265 -4.96 3.25 -3.29
C GLY A 265 -5.40 2.06 -2.43
N PHE A 266 -4.46 1.23 -1.97
CA PHE A 266 -4.80 0.00 -1.21
C PHE A 266 -5.37 0.28 0.19
N LEU A 267 -4.77 1.19 0.98
CA LEU A 267 -5.31 1.56 2.28
C LEU A 267 -6.74 2.13 2.17
N PRO A 268 -7.03 3.11 1.28
CA PRO A 268 -8.41 3.56 1.05
C PRO A 268 -9.37 2.43 0.70
N ALA A 269 -8.94 1.47 -0.13
CA ALA A 269 -9.75 0.29 -0.46
C ALA A 269 -10.08 -0.55 0.79
N LEU A 270 -9.07 -0.84 1.63
CA LEU A 270 -9.25 -1.57 2.88
C LEU A 270 -10.21 -0.87 3.85
N VAL A 271 -10.08 0.46 3.99
CA VAL A 271 -10.97 1.24 4.86
C VAL A 271 -12.41 1.22 4.32
N SER A 272 -12.61 1.37 3.01
CA SER A 272 -13.94 1.32 2.40
C SER A 272 -14.61 -0.02 2.67
N VAL A 273 -13.97 -1.13 2.31
CA VAL A 273 -14.57 -2.46 2.44
C VAL A 273 -14.74 -2.87 3.91
N ARG A 274 -13.90 -2.35 4.81
CA ARG A 274 -14.11 -2.52 6.25
C ARG A 274 -15.36 -1.79 6.72
N GLY A 275 -15.59 -0.57 6.21
CA GLY A 275 -16.81 0.20 6.46
C GLY A 275 -18.08 -0.52 6.00
N ASP A 276 -17.97 -1.30 4.92
CA ASP A 276 -19.05 -2.15 4.40
C ASP A 276 -19.23 -3.48 5.17
N GLY A 277 -18.46 -3.68 6.24
CA GLY A 277 -18.63 -4.79 7.19
C GLY A 277 -17.75 -6.03 6.92
N TYR A 278 -16.91 -6.03 5.88
CA TYR A 278 -16.00 -7.15 5.63
C TYR A 278 -14.94 -7.25 6.75
N SER A 279 -14.73 -8.46 7.27
CA SER A 279 -13.77 -8.73 8.37
C SER A 279 -12.87 -9.94 8.14
N HIS A 280 -13.05 -10.66 7.04
CA HIS A 280 -12.30 -11.87 6.70
C HIS A 280 -11.60 -11.65 5.36
N PHE A 281 -10.28 -11.83 5.32
CA PHE A 281 -9.46 -11.59 4.15
C PHE A 281 -8.62 -12.83 3.84
N LEU A 282 -8.63 -13.29 2.59
CA LEU A 282 -7.88 -14.44 2.13
C LEU A 282 -6.99 -14.02 0.96
N GLU A 283 -5.69 -14.24 1.07
CA GLU A 283 -4.76 -13.95 -0.02
C GLU A 283 -4.66 -15.13 -0.99
N CYS A 284 -5.10 -14.88 -2.22
CA CYS A 284 -4.94 -15.75 -3.37
C CYS A 284 -3.57 -15.51 -4.00
N GLY A 285 -2.49 -15.72 -3.25
CA GLY A 285 -1.14 -15.57 -3.77
C GLY A 285 -0.10 -16.05 -2.78
N ALA A 286 1.17 -15.94 -3.16
CA ALA A 286 2.24 -16.49 -2.35
C ALA A 286 2.82 -15.46 -1.37
N ARG A 287 3.31 -15.94 -0.23
CA ARG A 287 4.10 -15.21 0.79
C ARG A 287 3.34 -14.31 1.78
N GLY A 288 2.05 -13.99 1.57
CA GLY A 288 1.21 -13.33 2.59
C GLY A 288 1.38 -11.81 2.70
N ALA A 289 1.91 -11.15 1.67
CA ALA A 289 2.27 -9.73 1.73
C ALA A 289 1.05 -8.81 1.91
N LEU A 290 -0.09 -9.12 1.28
CA LEU A 290 -1.30 -8.33 1.45
C LEU A 290 -1.97 -8.64 2.80
N THR A 291 -1.92 -9.87 3.29
CA THR A 291 -2.45 -10.18 4.63
C THR A 291 -1.68 -9.48 5.75
N ASP A 292 -0.36 -9.30 5.60
CA ASP A 292 0.44 -8.53 6.54
C ASP A 292 0.03 -7.04 6.53
N LEU A 293 -0.20 -6.46 5.33
CA LEU A 293 -0.71 -5.09 5.18
C LEU A 293 -2.11 -4.92 5.79
N VAL A 294 -3.01 -5.86 5.51
CA VAL A 294 -4.38 -5.87 6.04
C VAL A 294 -4.35 -5.90 7.57
N SER A 295 -3.55 -6.80 8.16
CA SER A 295 -3.42 -6.91 9.61
C SER A 295 -2.87 -5.64 10.25
N ALA A 296 -1.94 -4.96 9.58
CA ALA A 296 -1.38 -3.70 10.05
C ALA A 296 -2.37 -2.52 9.94
N CYS A 297 -3.25 -2.52 8.94
CA CYS A 297 -4.19 -1.42 8.70
C CYS A 297 -5.52 -1.58 9.42
N LEU A 298 -6.00 -2.82 9.60
CA LEU A 298 -7.32 -3.12 10.12
C LEU A 298 -7.24 -4.01 11.37
N PRO A 299 -7.14 -3.44 12.58
CA PRO A 299 -7.17 -4.24 13.80
C PRO A 299 -8.47 -5.06 13.94
N GLY A 300 -8.35 -6.31 14.40
CA GLY A 300 -9.50 -7.18 14.68
C GLY A 300 -10.12 -7.87 13.47
N VAL A 301 -9.51 -7.77 12.28
CA VAL A 301 -9.89 -8.60 11.12
C VAL A 301 -9.16 -9.94 11.14
N GLN A 302 -9.71 -10.90 10.42
CA GLN A 302 -9.10 -12.20 10.19
C GLN A 302 -8.43 -12.24 8.83
N THR A 303 -7.22 -12.79 8.80
CA THR A 303 -6.44 -12.92 7.56
C THR A 303 -5.94 -14.35 7.38
N ALA A 304 -6.01 -14.86 6.15
CA ALA A 304 -5.43 -16.14 5.78
C ALA A 304 -4.56 -16.01 4.53
N ALA A 305 -3.32 -16.52 4.61
CA ALA A 305 -2.41 -16.64 3.48
C ALA A 305 -2.05 -18.13 3.28
N PRO A 306 -2.92 -18.91 2.61
CA PRO A 306 -2.76 -20.37 2.47
C PRO A 306 -1.42 -20.77 1.87
N LEU A 307 -0.94 -20.00 0.88
CA LEU A 307 0.33 -20.23 0.19
C LEU A 307 1.50 -19.36 0.70
N ARG A 308 1.47 -18.94 1.98
CA ARG A 308 2.59 -18.21 2.61
C ARG A 308 3.92 -18.99 2.53
N GLN A 309 3.82 -20.32 2.50
CA GLN A 309 4.90 -21.28 2.29
C GLN A 309 4.37 -22.49 1.52
N ARG A 310 5.27 -23.35 1.03
CA ARG A 310 4.89 -24.60 0.34
C ARG A 310 4.13 -25.51 1.30
N ARG A 311 2.96 -25.99 0.91
CA ARG A 311 2.08 -26.83 1.72
C ARG A 311 1.60 -28.06 0.98
N THR A 312 1.32 -29.14 1.71
CA THR A 312 0.56 -30.30 1.19
C THR A 312 -0.92 -29.95 1.02
N LEU A 313 -1.69 -30.83 0.39
CA LEU A 313 -3.14 -30.64 0.25
C LEU A 313 -3.86 -30.52 1.60
N ASP A 314 -3.51 -31.35 2.57
CA ASP A 314 -4.16 -31.35 3.89
C ASP A 314 -3.82 -30.08 4.69
N GLU A 315 -2.58 -29.60 4.58
CA GLU A 315 -2.14 -28.33 5.18
C GLU A 315 -2.84 -27.12 4.54
N LEU A 316 -3.13 -27.18 3.23
CA LEU A 316 -3.92 -26.15 2.54
C LEU A 316 -5.39 -26.20 2.94
N ARG A 317 -6.01 -27.39 2.97
CA ARG A 317 -7.40 -27.56 3.43
C ARG A 317 -7.59 -26.96 4.81
N SER A 318 -6.65 -27.23 5.72
CA SER A 318 -6.65 -26.67 7.07
C SER A 318 -6.52 -25.14 7.07
N ALA A 319 -5.66 -24.57 6.22
CA ALA A 319 -5.48 -23.13 6.08
C ALA A 319 -6.75 -22.42 5.59
N PHE A 320 -7.48 -23.03 4.67
CA PHE A 320 -8.76 -22.52 4.18
C PHE A 320 -9.88 -22.67 5.22
N ALA A 321 -9.91 -23.77 5.98
CA ALA A 321 -10.92 -23.98 7.01
C ALA A 321 -10.81 -23.02 8.20
N THR A 322 -9.57 -22.62 8.58
CA THR A 322 -9.38 -21.59 9.62
C THR A 322 -9.93 -20.22 9.21
N SER A 323 -10.11 -19.95 7.91
CA SER A 323 -10.76 -18.71 7.44
C SER A 323 -12.28 -18.75 7.42
N SER A 324 -12.92 -19.92 7.55
CA SER A 324 -14.38 -20.08 7.48
C SER A 324 -15.06 -20.37 8.82
N SER A 325 -14.30 -20.75 9.85
CA SER A 325 -14.83 -21.30 11.12
C SER A 325 -14.98 -20.29 12.26
N SER A 326 -15.06 -18.99 11.96
CA SER A 326 -15.25 -17.95 12.97
C SER A 326 -16.62 -17.26 12.91
N GLU A 327 -17.70 -18.03 13.09
CA GLU A 327 -18.95 -17.50 13.64
C GLU A 327 -19.31 -18.23 14.93
N ALA A 328 -19.29 -17.47 16.03
CA ALA A 328 -20.13 -17.55 17.23
C ALA A 328 -19.28 -17.20 18.46
N GLY A 329 -19.50 -16.00 18.99
CA GLY A 329 -18.90 -15.57 20.25
C GLY A 329 -19.16 -16.56 21.38
N SER A 330 -18.17 -16.69 22.26
CA SER A 330 -18.38 -17.17 23.62
C SER A 330 -17.31 -16.57 24.54
N PRO A 331 -17.66 -16.38 25.83
CA PRO A 331 -17.33 -15.18 26.57
C PRO A 331 -15.91 -15.20 27.15
N VAL A 332 -15.41 -14.00 27.42
CA VAL A 332 -14.24 -13.73 28.24
C VAL A 332 -14.38 -14.48 29.57
N ALA A 333 -13.64 -15.58 29.73
CA ALA A 333 -13.43 -16.19 31.02
C ALA A 333 -12.36 -15.37 31.75
N GLN A 334 -12.78 -14.60 32.75
CA GLN A 334 -11.89 -13.99 33.72
C GLN A 334 -11.11 -15.08 34.46
N ALA A 335 -9.78 -15.03 34.38
CA ALA A 335 -8.90 -15.74 35.31
C ALA A 335 -8.41 -14.75 36.38
N GLY A 336 -8.94 -14.91 37.59
CA GLY A 336 -8.44 -14.27 38.80
C GLY A 336 -7.12 -14.88 39.31
N PRO A 337 -6.51 -14.27 40.33
CA PRO A 337 -5.07 -14.28 40.55
C PRO A 337 -4.61 -15.42 41.46
N ASN A 338 -3.52 -16.11 41.08
CA ASN A 338 -2.38 -16.47 41.95
C ASN A 338 -1.51 -17.57 41.32
N GLY A 339 -0.20 -17.28 41.19
CA GLY A 339 0.82 -18.28 40.90
C GLY A 339 2.02 -17.74 40.11
N SER A 340 2.86 -16.91 40.73
CA SER A 340 4.21 -16.57 40.24
C SER A 340 5.26 -17.45 40.95
N PRO A 341 6.56 -17.41 40.61
CA PRO A 341 7.22 -17.20 39.31
C PRO A 341 8.32 -18.26 39.04
N VAL A 342 8.79 -18.38 37.79
CA VAL A 342 10.17 -18.81 37.51
C VAL A 342 10.75 -17.87 36.45
N ALA A 343 11.94 -17.35 36.77
CA ALA A 343 12.63 -16.27 36.08
C ALA A 343 13.61 -16.76 34.99
N GLN A 344 14.09 -15.77 34.22
CA GLN A 344 15.26 -15.73 33.32
C GLN A 344 15.02 -16.20 31.87
N ALA A 345 15.51 -15.54 30.83
CA ALA A 345 16.34 -14.34 30.68
C ALA A 345 16.08 -13.73 29.28
N GLY A 346 16.26 -12.43 29.13
CA GLY A 346 16.05 -11.72 27.87
C GLY A 346 17.14 -11.95 26.84
N SER A 347 16.81 -11.71 25.57
CA SER A 347 17.73 -11.07 24.62
C SER A 347 16.95 -10.54 23.41
N ASN A 348 17.36 -9.34 22.99
CA ASN A 348 16.89 -8.58 21.85
C ASN A 348 17.14 -9.32 20.53
N GLY A 349 16.14 -9.37 19.65
CA GLY A 349 16.27 -9.87 18.27
C GLY A 349 16.10 -8.74 17.25
N SER A 350 17.22 -8.13 16.85
CA SER A 350 17.32 -7.38 15.58
C SER A 350 17.37 -8.36 14.40
N PRO A 351 16.90 -7.96 13.19
CA PRO A 351 16.89 -8.85 12.04
C PRO A 351 18.29 -9.04 11.45
N VAL A 352 18.60 -10.30 11.12
CA VAL A 352 19.90 -10.78 10.68
C VAL A 352 20.14 -10.44 9.21
N ALA A 353 21.26 -9.75 8.97
CA ALA A 353 21.87 -9.56 7.65
C ALA A 353 22.48 -10.89 7.15
N SER A 354 22.21 -11.22 5.90
CA SER A 354 22.73 -12.43 5.25
C SER A 354 24.22 -12.26 4.91
N ALA A 355 25.03 -13.21 5.38
CA ALA A 355 26.49 -13.22 5.24
C ALA A 355 26.96 -13.55 3.81
N ARG A 356 28.07 -12.92 3.44
CA ARG A 356 28.90 -13.16 2.26
C ARG A 356 29.69 -14.46 2.43
N THR A 357 29.89 -15.19 1.34
CA THR A 357 30.95 -16.21 1.24
C THR A 357 31.93 -15.81 0.15
N ASP A 358 33.20 -15.73 0.55
CA ASP A 358 34.37 -15.52 -0.31
C ASP A 358 34.60 -16.72 -1.24
N ALA A 359 34.89 -16.43 -2.50
CA ALA A 359 35.66 -17.30 -3.38
C ALA A 359 36.46 -16.45 -4.37
N ALA A 360 37.77 -16.62 -4.37
CA ALA A 360 38.72 -16.06 -5.34
C ALA A 360 39.47 -17.22 -6.03
N PRO A 361 40.31 -16.97 -7.05
CA PRO A 361 39.93 -16.68 -8.43
C PRO A 361 40.48 -17.73 -9.41
N VAL A 362 39.88 -17.88 -10.59
CA VAL A 362 40.48 -18.62 -11.72
C VAL A 362 40.29 -17.83 -13.02
N GLU A 363 41.40 -17.42 -13.61
CA GLU A 363 41.59 -17.03 -15.01
C GLU A 363 42.73 -17.94 -15.57
N PRO A 364 43.00 -18.06 -16.90
CA PRO A 364 42.62 -17.16 -17.99
C PRO A 364 42.18 -17.83 -19.32
N ALA A 365 41.62 -17.04 -20.25
CA ALA A 365 41.95 -17.14 -21.68
C ALA A 365 41.58 -15.84 -22.43
N ARG A 366 42.58 -15.29 -23.12
CA ARG A 366 42.56 -14.01 -23.85
C ARG A 366 42.04 -14.17 -25.28
N SER A 367 41.24 -13.21 -25.72
CA SER A 367 41.19 -12.61 -27.08
C SER A 367 40.20 -11.44 -26.96
N GLY A 368 40.53 -10.16 -27.19
CA GLY A 368 41.51 -9.58 -28.09
C GLY A 368 40.76 -8.79 -29.14
N THR A 369 40.34 -7.56 -28.82
CA THR A 369 40.18 -6.45 -29.78
C THR A 369 40.03 -5.14 -29.01
N GLN A 370 41.05 -4.29 -29.16
CA GLN A 370 41.15 -2.93 -28.68
C GLN A 370 40.10 -2.04 -29.36
N GLN A 371 39.45 -1.17 -28.58
CA GLN A 371 39.11 0.17 -29.05
C GLN A 371 39.54 1.20 -28.00
N VAL A 372 40.26 2.20 -28.50
CA VAL A 372 40.96 3.27 -27.80
C VAL A 372 39.98 4.39 -27.42
N PRO A 373 40.07 5.00 -26.23
CA PRO A 373 39.26 6.16 -25.87
C PRO A 373 39.89 7.46 -26.42
N VAL A 374 39.06 8.30 -27.04
CA VAL A 374 39.43 9.67 -27.44
C VAL A 374 38.93 10.64 -26.36
N PRO A 375 39.75 11.59 -25.86
CA PRO A 375 39.42 12.44 -24.74
C PRO A 375 38.62 13.67 -25.19
N ALA A 376 37.57 14.02 -24.46
CA ALA A 376 36.88 15.31 -24.62
C ALA A 376 37.06 16.16 -23.37
N ALA A 377 37.55 17.37 -23.62
CA ALA A 377 38.07 18.37 -22.71
C ALA A 377 37.11 18.82 -21.60
N ALA A 378 37.71 19.07 -20.43
CA ALA A 378 37.15 19.85 -19.33
C ALA A 378 37.15 21.34 -19.68
N VAL A 379 36.06 22.04 -19.34
CA VAL A 379 35.96 23.51 -19.29
C VAL A 379 35.16 23.86 -18.02
N PRO A 380 35.54 24.90 -17.24
CA PRO A 380 35.27 24.94 -15.81
C PRO A 380 33.91 25.54 -15.43
N ALA A 381 33.27 24.96 -14.41
CA ALA A 381 32.09 25.52 -13.77
C ALA A 381 32.49 26.73 -12.89
N THR A 382 31.90 27.87 -13.22
CA THR A 382 32.03 29.14 -12.47
C THR A 382 31.04 29.14 -11.32
N ALA A 383 31.50 29.44 -10.10
CA ALA A 383 30.67 29.60 -8.92
C ALA A 383 29.89 30.93 -8.94
N PRO A 384 28.63 31.00 -8.48
CA PRO A 384 27.99 32.25 -8.11
C PRO A 384 28.21 32.57 -6.62
N ALA A 385 28.53 33.84 -6.37
CA ALA A 385 28.69 34.49 -5.07
C ALA A 385 27.32 34.72 -4.37
N PRO A 386 27.29 34.99 -3.05
CA PRO A 386 26.08 34.91 -2.23
C PRO A 386 25.18 36.14 -2.41
N ALA A 387 23.86 35.90 -2.46
CA ALA A 387 22.86 36.96 -2.50
C ALA A 387 22.61 37.54 -1.10
N ALA A 388 22.48 38.86 -1.07
CA ALA A 388 22.35 39.72 0.10
C ALA A 388 21.04 39.51 0.88
N ALA A 389 21.12 39.66 2.20
CA ALA A 389 20.00 39.72 3.12
C ALA A 389 19.19 41.02 2.91
N VAL A 390 17.86 40.89 2.88
CA VAL A 390 16.91 42.01 2.94
C VAL A 390 16.41 42.13 4.39
N PRO A 391 16.36 43.32 5.00
CA PRO A 391 15.97 43.49 6.40
C PRO A 391 14.45 43.49 6.57
N THR A 392 13.96 42.73 7.55
CA THR A 392 12.57 42.76 8.04
C THR A 392 12.34 44.06 8.80
N THR A 393 11.33 44.84 8.39
CA THR A 393 10.81 46.00 9.14
C THR A 393 9.61 45.53 9.98
N ALA A 394 9.66 45.82 11.28
CA ALA A 394 8.57 45.62 12.23
C ALA A 394 7.59 46.82 12.20
N PRO A 395 6.27 46.62 12.39
CA PRO A 395 5.38 47.69 12.82
C PRO A 395 5.17 47.67 14.35
N ALA A 396 5.08 48.88 14.90
CA ALA A 396 4.84 49.21 16.31
C ALA A 396 3.32 49.29 16.62
N PRO A 397 2.91 49.38 17.90
CA PRO A 397 1.67 48.79 18.44
C PRO A 397 0.45 49.73 18.41
N ALA A 398 -0.75 49.14 18.46
CA ALA A 398 -2.00 49.83 18.73
C ALA A 398 -2.55 49.45 20.12
N GLU A 399 -2.92 50.45 20.91
CA GLU A 399 -3.52 50.35 22.26
C GLU A 399 -5.06 50.15 22.22
N PRO A 400 -5.68 49.67 23.32
CA PRO A 400 -6.95 48.95 23.33
C PRO A 400 -8.16 49.76 23.85
N ALA A 401 -9.39 49.29 23.56
CA ALA A 401 -10.62 49.68 24.26
C ALA A 401 -11.77 48.66 24.01
N PRO A 402 -12.83 48.57 24.84
CA PRO A 402 -13.06 47.39 25.68
C PRO A 402 -14.48 46.79 25.62
N SER A 403 -14.61 45.49 25.89
CA SER A 403 -15.77 44.79 26.50
C SER A 403 -15.51 43.29 26.31
N GLY A 404 -15.42 42.43 27.32
CA GLY A 404 -16.07 42.40 28.62
C GLY A 404 -16.79 41.05 28.71
N GLY A 405 -16.14 40.04 29.31
CA GLY A 405 -16.74 38.72 29.46
C GLY A 405 -15.78 37.66 30.00
N ALA A 406 -15.44 37.75 31.30
CA ALA A 406 -14.87 36.68 32.12
C ALA A 406 -13.81 35.79 31.44
N ASP A 407 -12.56 36.27 31.39
CA ASP A 407 -11.42 35.45 31.05
C ASP A 407 -11.35 34.22 31.95
N ALA A 408 -11.26 33.04 31.34
CA ALA A 408 -10.56 31.89 31.91
C ALA A 408 -9.18 31.84 31.24
N PRO A 409 -8.18 32.63 31.70
CA PRO A 409 -6.97 32.96 30.93
C PRO A 409 -6.00 31.79 30.72
N GLY A 410 -6.37 30.55 31.08
CA GLY A 410 -5.54 29.36 30.86
C GLY A 410 -6.07 28.42 29.77
N LEU A 411 -7.38 28.48 29.45
CA LEU A 411 -7.97 27.43 28.62
C LEU A 411 -7.64 27.58 27.14
N VAL A 412 -7.62 28.82 26.62
CA VAL A 412 -7.21 29.10 25.23
C VAL A 412 -5.75 28.72 25.02
N ASP A 413 -4.87 29.03 25.98
CA ASP A 413 -3.45 28.68 25.91
C ASP A 413 -3.24 27.16 25.98
N GLU A 414 -3.98 26.46 26.84
CA GLU A 414 -3.93 25.00 26.91
C GLU A 414 -4.48 24.32 25.64
N LEU A 415 -5.54 24.89 25.05
CA LEU A 415 -6.06 24.43 23.76
C LEU A 415 -5.08 24.73 22.64
N ARG A 416 -4.40 25.88 22.66
CA ARG A 416 -3.34 26.23 21.71
C ARG A 416 -2.25 25.17 21.70
N THR A 417 -1.68 24.84 22.87
CA THR A 417 -0.68 23.78 23.01
C THR A 417 -1.22 22.41 22.53
N LEU A 418 -2.45 22.07 22.91
CA LEU A 418 -3.07 20.79 22.52
C LEU A 418 -3.25 20.69 21.00
N TYR A 419 -3.76 21.73 20.36
CA TYR A 419 -4.04 21.77 18.93
C TYR A 419 -2.72 21.82 18.15
N ALA A 420 -1.78 22.68 18.54
CA ALA A 420 -0.44 22.77 17.97
C ALA A 420 0.31 21.44 17.99
N SER A 421 0.35 20.78 19.15
CA SER A 421 0.98 19.46 19.29
C SER A 421 0.30 18.40 18.43
N ALA A 422 -1.04 18.42 18.36
CA ALA A 422 -1.78 17.37 17.68
C ALA A 422 -1.75 17.49 16.14
N VAL A 423 -1.68 18.70 15.59
CA VAL A 423 -1.60 18.90 14.14
C VAL A 423 -0.18 19.17 13.63
N GLY A 424 0.76 19.47 14.53
CA GLY A 424 2.18 19.67 14.21
C GLY A 424 2.53 21.06 13.69
N TYR A 425 1.70 22.07 13.99
CA TYR A 425 2.05 23.48 13.75
C TYR A 425 2.69 24.10 15.00
N PRO A 426 3.54 25.13 14.85
CA PRO A 426 4.00 25.94 15.98
C PRO A 426 2.82 26.59 16.74
N GLU A 427 2.96 26.79 18.04
CA GLU A 427 1.89 27.40 18.86
C GLU A 427 1.55 28.82 18.41
N GLU A 428 2.53 29.54 17.85
CA GLU A 428 2.39 30.92 17.38
C GLU A 428 1.42 31.06 16.19
N VAL A 429 1.12 29.96 15.50
CA VAL A 429 0.17 29.92 14.38
C VAL A 429 -1.29 29.93 14.88
N PHE A 430 -1.51 29.58 16.14
CA PHE A 430 -2.84 29.45 16.74
C PHE A 430 -3.20 30.68 17.56
N GLU A 431 -3.51 31.77 16.86
CA GLU A 431 -4.15 32.93 17.48
C GLU A 431 -5.56 32.55 17.99
N ALA A 432 -6.09 33.28 18.97
CA ALA A 432 -7.33 32.87 19.66
C ALA A 432 -8.56 32.90 18.71
N ASP A 433 -8.56 33.83 17.77
CA ASP A 433 -9.63 34.18 16.83
C ASP A 433 -9.39 33.65 15.41
N ILE A 434 -8.30 32.93 15.15
CA ILE A 434 -8.00 32.37 13.82
C ILE A 434 -9.02 31.30 13.41
N GLU A 435 -9.42 31.29 12.14
CA GLU A 435 -10.36 30.28 11.63
C GLU A 435 -9.63 28.95 11.38
N LEU A 436 -9.97 27.94 12.18
CA LEU A 436 -9.28 26.66 12.20
C LEU A 436 -9.38 25.93 10.85
N GLU A 437 -10.51 25.99 10.17
CA GLU A 437 -10.69 25.36 8.85
C GLU A 437 -10.20 26.25 7.72
N ALA A 438 -10.59 27.53 7.69
CA ALA A 438 -10.32 28.42 6.56
C ALA A 438 -8.85 28.84 6.46
N ASP A 439 -8.19 29.10 7.60
CA ASP A 439 -6.81 29.58 7.63
C ASP A 439 -5.80 28.47 7.92
N LEU A 440 -6.17 27.49 8.75
CA LEU A 440 -5.27 26.40 9.18
C LEU A 440 -5.58 25.04 8.55
N GLY A 441 -6.65 24.92 7.76
CA GLY A 441 -7.02 23.69 7.05
C GLY A 441 -7.38 22.53 7.99
N ILE A 442 -7.77 22.83 9.23
CA ILE A 442 -8.22 21.83 10.21
C ILE A 442 -9.70 21.54 9.93
N ASP A 443 -9.94 20.46 9.21
CA ASP A 443 -11.29 20.01 8.86
C ASP A 443 -12.14 19.65 10.09
N SER A 444 -13.46 19.62 9.89
CA SER A 444 -14.46 19.29 10.93
C SER A 444 -14.26 17.92 11.58
N ILE A 445 -13.65 16.94 10.89
CA ILE A 445 -13.37 15.61 11.46
C ILE A 445 -12.23 15.71 12.48
N ARG A 446 -11.12 16.36 12.12
CA ARG A 446 -10.01 16.60 13.04
C ARG A 446 -10.43 17.49 14.20
N GLN A 447 -11.26 18.48 13.95
CA GLN A 447 -11.78 19.35 15.01
C GLN A 447 -12.66 18.57 16.00
N THR A 448 -13.46 17.62 15.53
CA THR A 448 -14.22 16.69 16.39
C THR A 448 -13.30 15.89 17.30
N GLU A 449 -12.22 15.33 16.74
CA GLU A 449 -11.25 14.54 17.49
C GLU A 449 -10.53 15.37 18.56
N LEU A 450 -10.08 16.58 18.21
CA LEU A 450 -9.38 17.48 19.13
C LEU A 450 -10.31 17.98 20.25
N LEU A 451 -11.56 18.27 19.93
CA LEU A 451 -12.58 18.60 20.93
C LEU A 451 -12.84 17.41 21.87
N GLN A 452 -12.89 16.18 21.35
CA GLN A 452 -13.04 14.98 22.18
C GLN A 452 -11.84 14.79 23.12
N ARG A 453 -10.62 15.00 22.64
CA ARG A 453 -9.40 14.98 23.47
C ARG A 453 -9.42 16.06 24.56
N ALA A 454 -9.85 17.27 24.23
CA ALA A 454 -10.03 18.34 25.22
C ALA A 454 -11.09 17.96 26.27
N ARG A 455 -12.23 17.40 25.84
CA ARG A 455 -13.30 16.95 26.75
C ARG A 455 -12.85 15.81 27.67
N GLN A 456 -12.05 14.87 27.18
CA GLN A 456 -11.43 13.83 28.00
C GLN A 456 -10.46 14.41 29.02
N LYS A 457 -9.63 15.38 28.62
CA LYS A 457 -8.68 16.06 29.50
C LYS A 457 -9.38 16.76 30.69
N TYR A 458 -10.58 17.29 30.49
CA TYR A 458 -11.35 18.00 31.52
C TYR A 458 -12.53 17.20 32.11
N ASP A 459 -12.65 15.89 31.84
CA ASP A 459 -13.72 15.01 32.35
C ASP A 459 -15.15 15.57 32.08
N LEU A 460 -15.39 16.06 30.85
CA LEU A 460 -16.63 16.74 30.47
C LEU A 460 -17.65 15.81 29.81
N PRO A 461 -18.96 15.95 30.11
CA PRO A 461 -20.02 15.09 29.60
C PRO A 461 -20.18 15.16 28.08
N GLU A 462 -20.72 14.10 27.48
CA GLU A 462 -21.16 14.10 26.08
C GLU A 462 -22.32 15.07 25.87
N ALA A 463 -22.14 15.94 24.87
CA ALA A 463 -23.11 16.90 24.42
C ALA A 463 -23.17 16.82 22.90
N ASP A 464 -24.39 16.87 22.36
CA ASP A 464 -24.63 16.92 20.93
C ASP A 464 -24.32 18.34 20.43
N ILE A 465 -23.12 18.51 19.88
CA ILE A 465 -22.54 19.81 19.52
C ILE A 465 -22.35 19.86 18.01
N ARG A 466 -22.87 20.91 17.38
CA ARG A 466 -22.57 21.24 15.98
C ARG A 466 -21.24 21.98 15.92
N ILE A 467 -20.22 21.30 15.42
CA ILE A 467 -18.83 21.78 15.37
C ILE A 467 -18.67 22.99 14.45
N THR A 468 -19.52 23.13 13.45
CA THR A 468 -19.58 24.31 12.55
C THR A 468 -19.85 25.62 13.28
N ASP A 469 -20.37 25.58 14.50
CA ASP A 469 -20.66 26.78 15.30
C ASP A 469 -19.43 27.24 16.12
N TYR A 470 -18.33 26.47 16.08
CA TYR A 470 -17.14 26.69 16.90
C TYR A 470 -15.87 26.63 16.04
N THR A 471 -15.64 27.66 15.24
CA THR A 471 -14.57 27.67 14.22
C THR A 471 -13.22 28.20 14.71
N THR A 472 -13.14 28.75 15.93
CA THR A 472 -11.93 29.36 16.52
C THR A 472 -11.59 28.75 17.88
N LEU A 473 -10.34 28.90 18.35
CA LEU A 473 -9.95 28.43 19.69
C LEU A 473 -10.72 29.12 20.81
N GLU A 474 -11.04 30.41 20.65
CA GLU A 474 -11.86 31.17 21.59
C GLU A 474 -13.27 30.58 21.72
N SER A 475 -13.95 30.32 20.59
CA SER A 475 -15.28 29.73 20.59
C SER A 475 -15.31 28.34 21.26
N ILE A 476 -14.25 27.55 21.05
CA ILE A 476 -14.09 26.23 21.67
C ILE A 476 -13.83 26.36 23.18
N ALA A 477 -13.01 27.32 23.60
CA ALA A 477 -12.77 27.59 25.02
C ALA A 477 -14.07 28.00 25.73
N GLU A 478 -14.92 28.83 25.10
CA GLU A 478 -16.22 29.18 25.64
C GLU A 478 -17.14 27.95 25.78
N LEU A 479 -17.17 27.08 24.78
CA LEU A 479 -17.94 25.83 24.81
C LEU A 479 -17.51 24.95 25.98
N LEU A 480 -16.20 24.71 26.12
CA LEU A 480 -15.68 23.88 27.20
C LEU A 480 -15.94 24.50 28.58
N THR A 481 -15.86 25.83 28.69
CA THR A 481 -16.23 26.55 29.92
C THR A 481 -17.71 26.39 30.25
N LYS A 482 -18.61 26.49 29.26
CA LYS A 482 -20.05 26.23 29.42
C LYS A 482 -20.33 24.79 29.87
N LEU A 483 -19.53 23.83 29.39
CA LEU A 483 -19.62 22.42 29.78
C LEU A 483 -19.00 22.12 31.16
N GLY A 484 -18.29 23.06 31.77
CA GLY A 484 -17.78 22.96 33.13
C GLY A 484 -16.26 22.88 33.28
N ALA A 485 -15.49 23.07 32.19
CA ALA A 485 -14.02 23.16 32.27
C ALA A 485 -13.61 24.29 33.22
N GLY A 486 -12.66 24.02 34.12
CA GLY A 486 -12.16 25.02 35.08
C GLY A 486 -12.92 25.15 36.41
N ARG A 487 -13.99 24.38 36.64
CA ARG A 487 -14.60 24.28 37.98
C ARG A 487 -13.79 23.30 38.84
N VAL A 488 -13.05 23.79 39.82
CA VAL A 488 -12.44 22.94 40.86
C VAL A 488 -13.58 22.18 41.56
N LYS A 489 -13.60 20.84 41.46
CA LYS A 489 -14.54 19.99 42.22
C LYS A 489 -14.31 20.28 43.72
N ALA A 490 -15.31 20.86 44.39
CA ALA A 490 -15.32 21.03 45.84
C ALA A 490 -15.50 19.68 46.56
#